data_AF-A0AAW2QYM0-F1
#
_entry.id   AF-A0AAW2QYM0-F1
#
_cell.length_a   1.000
_cell.length_b   1.000
_cell.length_c   1.000
_cell.angle_alpha   90.00
_cell.angle_beta   90.00
_cell.angle_gamma   90.00
#
_symmetry.space_group_name_H-M   'P 1'
#
loop_
_entity.id
_entity.type
_entity.pdbx_description
1 polymer ?
#
loop_
_entity_poly.entity_id
_entity_poly.type
_entity_poly.pdbx_seq_one_letter_code
_entity_poly.pdbx_strand_id
1 'polypeptide(L)'
;MAPPPPSNSLTFSHNHEKRHSNHDDQYRLERLLESARPFLRGELEAVDENLPGLVSVLRAAGAGECWHKHGSFLDHLLGVYRILKMWKAPDAVCLCGLFHSAYSNSYVNLAIFPPSSAGRDTVRAYVGLPQSDAELIEHLRSSEISLNKIREGEQEEGEEKGWRVKIQSICPSEGIKVKHIKTGEDVLVSRRLVAVFLLMTMADFSDQLFSFQDVLFENSNGRLEFSGNATLTSLWPGDGKPGLWMNSISRMAAIYTLIVREEEMFRSTEMKNGRVLPAGRDEDLELVIPPVLEGCTKVLDSKDQIVARDLYWEAVCNSAEMGLERAEEMLLRSVEKNPFVGRLMWCWGRFIWGKGALKRRRRRRREG
;
A
#
# COMPACT_ATOMS: atom_id res chain seq x y z
N MET A 1 14.29 -59.75 17.80
CA MET A 1 13.91 -58.71 16.82
C MET A 1 12.76 -57.92 17.42
N ALA A 2 13.04 -56.73 17.92
CA ALA A 2 12.04 -55.83 18.51
C ALA A 2 11.40 -54.96 17.40
N PRO A 3 10.12 -54.60 17.50
CA PRO A 3 9.44 -53.78 16.50
C PRO A 3 9.91 -52.31 16.55
N PRO A 4 9.81 -51.55 15.44
CA PRO A 4 10.28 -50.18 15.38
C PRO A 4 9.36 -49.22 16.15
N PRO A 5 9.88 -48.08 16.65
CA PRO A 5 9.09 -47.09 17.37
C PRO A 5 8.18 -46.30 16.41
N PRO A 6 7.00 -45.84 16.86
CA PRO A 6 6.09 -45.07 16.03
C PRO A 6 6.63 -43.64 15.79
N SER A 7 6.41 -43.16 14.58
CA SER A 7 6.76 -41.83 14.09
C SER A 7 6.04 -40.71 14.86
N ASN A 8 6.81 -39.77 15.41
CA ASN A 8 6.30 -38.53 16.00
C ASN A 8 5.62 -37.68 14.91
N SER A 9 4.29 -37.60 14.98
CA SER A 9 3.53 -36.53 14.33
C SER A 9 3.70 -35.27 15.18
N LEU A 10 4.23 -34.21 14.58
CA LEU A 10 4.32 -32.89 15.20
C LEU A 10 2.91 -32.32 15.33
N THR A 11 2.33 -32.45 16.51
CA THR A 11 1.13 -31.72 16.92
C THR A 11 1.50 -30.25 17.13
N PHE A 12 0.92 -29.36 16.32
CA PHE A 12 0.94 -27.93 16.56
C PHE A 12 0.17 -27.64 17.85
N SER A 13 0.89 -27.40 18.95
CA SER A 13 0.32 -26.83 20.17
C SER A 13 -0.08 -25.38 19.89
N HIS A 14 -1.38 -25.17 19.66
CA HIS A 14 -2.01 -23.86 19.76
C HIS A 14 -1.86 -23.35 21.20
N ASN A 15 -1.03 -22.33 21.41
CA ASN A 15 -1.09 -21.51 22.61
C ASN A 15 -1.20 -20.04 22.23
N HIS A 16 -2.28 -19.43 22.72
CA HIS A 16 -2.63 -18.01 22.75
C HIS A 16 -3.01 -17.30 21.43
N GLU A 17 -4.11 -17.73 20.81
CA GLU A 17 -5.00 -16.79 20.13
C GLU A 17 -6.11 -16.36 21.08
N LYS A 18 -6.20 -15.05 21.36
CA LYS A 18 -7.41 -14.45 21.95
C LYS A 18 -8.57 -14.85 21.05
N ARG A 19 -9.61 -15.49 21.61
CA ARG A 19 -10.89 -15.71 20.92
C ARG A 19 -11.46 -14.35 20.49
N HIS A 20 -11.18 -13.92 19.28
CA HIS A 20 -11.92 -12.84 18.63
C HIS A 20 -13.38 -13.29 18.52
N SER A 21 -14.31 -12.50 19.05
CA SER A 21 -15.72 -12.86 19.05
C SER A 21 -16.30 -12.63 17.65
N ASN A 22 -17.09 -13.58 17.13
CA ASN A 22 -17.77 -13.46 15.83
C ASN A 22 -18.66 -12.19 15.73
N HIS A 23 -19.03 -11.61 16.87
CA HIS A 23 -19.76 -10.35 16.97
C HIS A 23 -18.90 -9.13 16.60
N ASP A 24 -17.64 -9.08 17.01
CA ASP A 24 -16.74 -7.96 16.72
C ASP A 24 -16.40 -7.88 15.23
N ASP A 25 -16.22 -9.03 14.59
CA ASP A 25 -15.96 -9.11 13.15
C ASP A 25 -17.16 -8.66 12.33
N GLN A 26 -18.37 -9.08 12.73
CA GLN A 26 -19.63 -8.66 12.10
C GLN A 26 -19.82 -7.13 12.21
N TYR A 27 -19.62 -6.58 13.41
CA TYR A 27 -19.73 -5.14 13.64
C TYR A 27 -18.70 -4.33 12.86
N ARG A 28 -17.46 -4.83 12.78
CA ARG A 28 -16.40 -4.21 11.98
C ARG A 28 -16.75 -4.21 10.48
N LEU A 29 -17.31 -5.31 9.97
CA LEU A 29 -17.75 -5.41 8.60
C LEU A 29 -18.90 -4.44 8.30
N GLU A 30 -19.88 -4.34 9.19
CA GLU A 30 -21.02 -3.42 9.03
C GLU A 30 -20.55 -1.97 8.92
N ARG A 31 -19.68 -1.51 9.84
CA ARG A 31 -19.08 -0.17 9.77
C ARG A 31 -18.29 0.08 8.48
N LEU A 32 -17.56 -0.93 7.99
CA LEU A 32 -16.81 -0.82 6.74
C LEU A 32 -17.75 -0.70 5.53
N LEU A 33 -18.85 -1.45 5.53
CA LEU A 33 -19.87 -1.35 4.48
C LEU A 33 -20.58 -0.02 4.52
N GLU A 34 -20.88 0.51 5.71
CA GLU A 34 -21.46 1.85 5.89
C GLU A 34 -20.57 2.94 5.29
N SER A 35 -19.26 2.90 5.54
CA SER A 35 -18.33 3.89 4.97
C SER A 35 -18.10 3.72 3.46
N ALA A 36 -18.17 2.50 2.92
CA ALA A 36 -17.93 2.23 1.50
C ALA A 36 -19.18 2.47 0.62
N ARG A 37 -20.39 2.28 1.15
CA ARG A 37 -21.65 2.34 0.39
C ARG A 37 -21.85 3.64 -0.40
N PRO A 38 -21.62 4.84 0.18
CA PRO A 38 -21.78 6.09 -0.56
C PRO A 38 -20.94 6.13 -1.85
N PHE A 39 -19.67 5.70 -1.77
CA PHE A 39 -18.80 5.60 -2.95
C PHE A 39 -19.32 4.60 -3.98
N LEU A 40 -19.83 3.44 -3.55
CA LEU A 40 -20.36 2.41 -4.45
C LEU A 40 -21.64 2.86 -5.17
N ARG A 41 -22.41 3.76 -4.55
CA ARG A 41 -23.66 4.30 -5.09
C ARG A 41 -23.48 5.60 -5.86
N GLY A 42 -22.30 6.23 -5.78
CA GLY A 42 -22.05 7.55 -6.34
C GLY A 42 -22.73 8.69 -5.55
N GLU A 43 -23.09 8.45 -4.29
CA GLU A 43 -23.69 9.42 -3.37
C GLU A 43 -22.57 10.28 -2.75
N LEU A 44 -21.95 11.14 -3.56
CA LEU A 44 -20.75 11.90 -3.18
C LEU A 44 -20.99 12.85 -2.00
N GLU A 45 -22.17 13.48 -1.95
CA GLU A 45 -22.63 14.34 -0.87
C GLU A 45 -22.71 13.64 0.49
N ALA A 46 -22.95 12.32 0.49
CA ALA A 46 -22.97 11.52 1.71
C ALA A 46 -21.56 11.14 2.20
N VAL A 47 -20.54 11.33 1.35
CA VAL A 47 -19.12 11.19 1.73
C VAL A 47 -18.59 12.51 2.32
N ASP A 48 -18.87 13.62 1.64
CA ASP A 48 -18.47 14.98 1.99
C ASP A 48 -19.39 15.95 1.25
N GLU A 49 -20.03 16.86 1.99
CA GLU A 49 -21.00 17.82 1.46
C GLU A 49 -20.42 18.70 0.33
N ASN A 50 -19.11 18.95 0.35
CA ASN A 50 -18.43 19.78 -0.66
C ASN A 50 -17.99 18.98 -1.89
N LEU A 51 -17.93 17.65 -1.82
CA LEU A 51 -17.38 16.80 -2.87
C LEU A 51 -18.07 16.97 -4.23
N PRO A 52 -19.40 17.07 -4.34
CA PRO A 52 -20.06 17.36 -5.63
C PRO A 52 -19.57 18.66 -6.27
N GLY A 53 -19.37 19.71 -5.46
CA GLY A 53 -18.85 21.00 -5.91
C GLY A 53 -17.41 20.90 -6.42
N LEU A 54 -16.54 20.21 -5.66
CA LEU A 54 -15.15 19.97 -6.05
C LEU A 54 -15.04 19.16 -7.35
N VAL A 55 -15.88 18.12 -7.51
CA VAL A 55 -15.96 17.34 -8.75
C VAL A 55 -16.41 18.20 -9.93
N SER A 56 -17.36 19.11 -9.72
CA SER A 56 -17.79 20.06 -10.75
C SER A 56 -16.64 20.96 -11.20
N VAL A 57 -15.79 21.43 -10.28
CA VAL A 57 -14.60 22.23 -10.61
C VAL A 57 -13.61 21.41 -11.45
N LEU A 58 -13.29 20.19 -11.02
CA LEU A 58 -12.37 19.31 -11.76
C LEU A 58 -12.89 18.96 -13.16
N ARG A 59 -14.19 18.70 -13.28
CA ARG A 59 -14.84 18.44 -14.57
C ARG A 59 -14.77 19.67 -15.47
N ALA A 60 -15.07 20.86 -14.96
CA ALA A 60 -14.97 22.11 -15.71
C ALA A 60 -13.53 22.42 -16.15
N ALA A 61 -12.53 21.97 -15.40
CA ALA A 61 -11.12 22.05 -15.78
C ALA A 61 -10.69 20.97 -16.80
N GLY A 62 -11.60 20.12 -17.27
CA GLY A 62 -11.33 19.08 -18.29
C GLY A 62 -10.86 17.73 -17.74
N ALA A 63 -10.84 17.52 -16.41
CA ALA A 63 -10.38 16.25 -15.84
C ALA A 63 -11.22 15.03 -16.31
N GLY A 64 -12.50 15.25 -16.64
CA GLY A 64 -13.38 14.20 -17.17
C GLY A 64 -13.16 13.89 -18.66
N GLU A 65 -12.42 14.74 -19.37
CA GLU A 65 -12.16 14.59 -20.81
C GLU A 65 -10.83 13.89 -21.08
N CYS A 66 -9.91 13.93 -20.11
CA CYS A 66 -8.59 13.30 -20.19
C CYS A 66 -8.68 11.82 -19.85
N TRP A 67 -8.35 10.95 -20.81
CA TRP A 67 -8.23 9.52 -20.52
C TRP A 67 -6.96 9.22 -19.71
N HIS A 68 -7.11 8.43 -18.66
CA HIS A 68 -6.03 8.11 -17.71
C HIS A 68 -6.08 6.63 -17.31
N LYS A 69 -5.24 5.82 -17.96
CA LYS A 69 -4.99 4.40 -17.66
C LYS A 69 -6.21 3.50 -17.83
N HIS A 70 -7.14 3.48 -16.87
CA HIS A 70 -8.29 2.58 -16.83
C HIS A 70 -9.64 3.30 -16.79
N GLY A 71 -9.64 4.64 -16.82
CA GLY A 71 -10.82 5.50 -16.89
C GLY A 71 -10.45 6.91 -17.30
N SER A 72 -11.24 7.91 -16.91
CA SER A 72 -10.85 9.32 -17.02
C SER A 72 -9.89 9.72 -15.89
N PHE A 73 -9.20 10.84 -16.06
CA PHE A 73 -8.39 11.44 -15.01
C PHE A 73 -9.24 11.82 -13.79
N LEU A 74 -10.48 12.26 -14.00
CA LEU A 74 -11.43 12.48 -12.92
C LEU A 74 -11.74 11.19 -12.14
N ASP A 75 -11.94 10.06 -12.83
CA ASP A 75 -12.18 8.76 -12.17
C ASP A 75 -11.00 8.36 -11.29
N HIS A 76 -9.78 8.60 -11.76
CA HIS A 76 -8.55 8.36 -11.01
C HIS A 76 -8.43 9.26 -9.77
N LEU A 77 -8.65 10.56 -9.90
CA LEU A 77 -8.61 11.51 -8.77
C LEU A 77 -9.64 11.12 -7.69
N LEU A 78 -10.84 10.73 -8.10
CA LEU A 78 -11.87 10.20 -7.20
C LEU A 78 -11.47 8.85 -6.60
N GLY A 79 -10.79 8.00 -7.36
CA GLY A 79 -10.22 6.73 -6.90
C GLY A 79 -9.23 6.92 -5.75
N VAL A 80 -8.29 7.86 -5.92
CA VAL A 80 -7.31 8.23 -4.88
C VAL A 80 -7.99 8.83 -3.65
N TYR A 81 -8.91 9.79 -3.83
CA TYR A 81 -9.68 10.37 -2.73
C TYR A 81 -10.43 9.29 -1.93
N ARG A 82 -11.09 8.36 -2.63
CA ARG A 82 -11.77 7.21 -2.01
C ARG A 82 -10.81 6.34 -1.21
N ILE A 83 -9.65 5.99 -1.77
CA ILE A 83 -8.65 5.16 -1.07
C ILE A 83 -8.21 5.85 0.23
N LEU A 84 -7.87 7.15 0.17
CA LEU A 84 -7.45 7.92 1.34
C LEU A 84 -8.54 8.02 2.41
N LYS A 85 -9.81 8.29 2.02
CA LYS A 85 -10.94 8.29 2.96
C LYS A 85 -11.16 6.92 3.60
N MET A 86 -11.06 5.84 2.84
CA MET A 86 -11.16 4.47 3.37
C MET A 86 -9.98 4.09 4.27
N TRP A 87 -8.82 4.70 4.06
CA TRP A 87 -7.66 4.61 4.96
C TRP A 87 -7.74 5.54 6.16
N LYS A 88 -8.83 6.31 6.29
CA LYS A 88 -9.08 7.28 7.36
C LYS A 88 -8.02 8.39 7.42
N ALA A 89 -7.44 8.75 6.27
CA ALA A 89 -6.56 9.90 6.20
C ALA A 89 -7.31 11.19 6.58
N PRO A 90 -6.64 12.21 7.15
CA PRO A 90 -7.27 13.49 7.44
C PRO A 90 -7.92 14.11 6.19
N ASP A 91 -8.98 14.90 6.37
CA ASP A 91 -9.72 15.48 5.24
C ASP A 91 -8.84 16.38 4.36
N ALA A 92 -7.91 17.15 4.97
CA ALA A 92 -6.94 17.94 4.22
C ALA A 92 -6.04 17.07 3.33
N VAL A 93 -5.65 15.88 3.80
CA VAL A 93 -4.86 14.91 3.02
C VAL A 93 -5.70 14.28 1.91
N CYS A 94 -6.96 13.93 2.20
CA CYS A 94 -7.89 13.43 1.19
C CYS A 94 -8.10 14.46 0.09
N LEU A 95 -8.35 15.72 0.45
CA LEU A 95 -8.49 16.83 -0.48
C LEU A 95 -7.21 17.04 -1.30
N CYS A 96 -6.04 16.99 -0.67
CA CYS A 96 -4.76 17.02 -1.39
C CYS A 96 -4.67 15.87 -2.40
N GLY A 97 -5.08 14.65 -2.02
CA GLY A 97 -5.23 13.50 -2.90
C GLY A 97 -6.15 13.71 -4.11
N LEU A 98 -7.29 14.37 -3.90
CA LEU A 98 -8.23 14.70 -4.98
C LEU A 98 -7.63 15.66 -6.01
N PHE A 99 -6.67 16.49 -5.61
CA PHE A 99 -6.01 17.48 -6.48
C PHE A 99 -4.53 17.16 -6.76
N HIS A 100 -4.03 15.99 -6.36
CA HIS A 100 -2.59 15.73 -6.24
C HIS A 100 -1.81 15.86 -7.56
N SER A 101 -2.49 15.66 -8.70
CA SER A 101 -1.94 15.79 -10.04
C SER A 101 -2.62 16.89 -10.87
N ALA A 102 -3.33 17.83 -10.23
CA ALA A 102 -4.04 18.91 -10.92
C ALA A 102 -3.11 19.86 -11.70
N TYR A 103 -1.85 19.97 -11.30
CA TYR A 103 -0.81 20.73 -12.01
C TYR A 103 0.02 19.87 -12.97
N SER A 104 -0.41 18.63 -13.18
CA SER A 104 0.35 17.53 -13.80
C SER A 104 1.69 17.23 -13.13
N ASN A 105 2.35 16.19 -13.60
CA ASN A 105 3.76 15.98 -13.31
C ASN A 105 4.59 16.96 -14.15
N SER A 106 5.81 17.24 -13.69
CA SER A 106 6.77 18.04 -14.44
C SER A 106 7.11 17.34 -15.76
N TYR A 107 6.43 17.71 -16.85
CA TYR A 107 6.60 17.28 -18.24
C TYR A 107 7.96 17.70 -18.85
N VAL A 108 9.05 17.54 -18.11
CA VAL A 108 10.40 17.80 -18.59
C VAL A 108 11.30 16.72 -18.00
N ASN A 109 12.17 16.17 -18.84
CA ASN A 109 13.25 15.27 -18.46
C ASN A 109 14.19 15.94 -17.45
N LEU A 110 13.76 15.99 -16.18
CA LEU A 110 14.50 16.52 -15.02
C LEU A 110 15.29 15.41 -14.33
N ALA A 111 15.50 14.28 -15.01
CA ALA A 111 16.40 13.24 -14.56
C ALA A 111 17.82 13.83 -14.52
N ILE A 112 18.19 14.43 -13.38
CA ILE A 112 19.55 14.92 -13.10
C ILE A 112 20.57 13.77 -13.11
N PHE A 113 20.09 12.53 -12.91
CA PHE A 113 20.85 11.31 -13.14
C PHE A 113 20.10 10.43 -14.15
N PRO A 114 20.81 9.82 -15.12
CA PRO A 114 20.16 8.90 -16.06
C PRO A 114 19.59 7.68 -15.30
N PRO A 115 18.43 7.13 -15.71
CA PRO A 115 17.85 5.96 -15.06
C PRO A 115 18.68 4.67 -15.24
N SER A 116 19.74 4.72 -16.07
CA SER A 116 20.70 3.64 -16.27
C SER A 116 21.44 3.25 -14.98
N SER A 117 22.09 2.09 -15.00
CA SER A 117 22.92 1.61 -13.90
C SER A 117 23.92 2.66 -13.42
N ALA A 118 24.58 3.38 -14.34
CA ALA A 118 25.55 4.42 -13.99
C ALA A 118 24.94 5.58 -13.16
N GLY A 119 23.76 6.08 -13.51
CA GLY A 119 23.10 7.12 -12.72
C GLY A 119 22.58 6.59 -11.39
N ARG A 120 22.07 5.35 -11.37
CA ARG A 120 21.65 4.67 -10.13
C ARG A 120 22.80 4.40 -9.18
N ASP A 121 23.97 3.98 -9.69
CA ASP A 121 25.17 3.73 -8.91
C ASP A 121 25.72 5.04 -8.32
N THR A 122 25.64 6.13 -9.09
CA THR A 122 25.98 7.48 -8.61
C THR A 122 25.08 7.88 -7.44
N VAL A 123 23.76 7.76 -7.58
CA VAL A 123 22.82 8.04 -6.48
C VAL A 123 23.08 7.11 -5.29
N ARG A 124 23.34 5.82 -5.53
CA ARG A 124 23.65 4.84 -4.47
C ARG A 124 24.93 5.20 -3.71
N ALA A 125 25.93 5.78 -4.36
CA ALA A 125 27.15 6.23 -3.69
C ALA A 125 26.87 7.40 -2.72
N TYR A 126 25.89 8.26 -3.03
CA TYR A 126 25.51 9.38 -2.16
C TYR A 126 24.49 9.00 -1.06
N VAL A 127 23.53 8.13 -1.39
CA VAL A 127 22.40 7.80 -0.50
C VAL A 127 22.66 6.52 0.31
N GLY A 128 23.59 5.68 -0.12
CA GLY A 128 23.90 4.38 0.48
C GLY A 128 23.22 3.19 -0.21
N LEU A 129 23.49 1.98 0.29
CA LEU A 129 22.91 0.76 -0.26
C LEU A 129 21.38 0.70 -0.03
N PRO A 130 20.62 0.19 -1.02
CA PRO A 130 19.18 0.00 -0.83
C PRO A 130 18.94 -0.96 0.33
N GLN A 131 18.03 -0.57 1.22
CA GLN A 131 17.62 -1.41 2.33
C GLN A 131 16.97 -2.70 1.81
N SER A 132 17.42 -3.84 2.34
CA SER A 132 16.81 -5.13 2.03
C SER A 132 15.45 -5.27 2.70
N ASP A 133 14.56 -6.07 2.12
CA ASP A 133 13.23 -6.31 2.69
C ASP A 133 13.33 -6.95 4.10
N ALA A 134 14.37 -7.79 4.34
CA ALA A 134 14.65 -8.38 5.65
C ALA A 134 15.08 -7.33 6.70
N GLU A 135 15.95 -6.39 6.32
CA GLU A 135 16.37 -5.29 7.20
C GLU A 135 15.17 -4.40 7.55
N LEU A 136 14.27 -4.14 6.59
CA LEU A 136 13.06 -3.35 6.84
C LEU A 136 12.09 -4.03 7.81
N ILE A 137 11.94 -5.36 7.71
CA ILE A 137 11.15 -6.15 8.66
C ILE A 137 11.76 -6.07 10.08
N GLU A 138 13.08 -6.18 10.20
CA GLU A 138 13.74 -6.07 11.51
C GLU A 138 13.61 -4.66 12.09
N HIS A 139 13.67 -3.61 11.25
CA HIS A 139 13.43 -2.24 11.69
C HIS A 139 12.00 -2.04 12.20
N LEU A 140 10.99 -2.63 11.54
CA LEU A 140 9.62 -2.62 12.03
C LEU A 140 9.49 -3.32 13.39
N ARG A 141 10.13 -4.48 13.56
CA ARG A 141 10.13 -5.19 14.85
C ARG A 141 10.80 -4.37 15.95
N SER A 142 11.99 -3.83 15.66
CA SER A 142 12.77 -3.03 16.61
C SER A 142 12.10 -1.70 16.98
N SER A 143 11.44 -1.04 16.03
CA SER A 143 10.70 0.20 16.29
C SER A 143 9.45 -0.01 17.13
N GLU A 144 8.73 -1.12 16.94
CA GLU A 144 7.60 -1.50 17.79
C GLU A 144 8.06 -1.68 19.25
N ILE A 145 9.19 -2.39 19.46
CA ILE A 145 9.77 -2.56 20.79
C ILE A 145 10.18 -1.21 21.39
N SER A 146 10.80 -0.30 20.62
CA SER A 146 11.11 1.06 21.10
C SER A 146 9.86 1.80 21.58
N LEU A 147 8.83 1.79 20.75
CA LEU A 147 7.63 2.57 21.00
C LEU A 147 6.90 2.07 22.24
N ASN A 148 6.80 0.75 22.41
CA ASN A 148 6.17 0.16 23.58
C ASN A 148 6.90 0.50 24.88
N LYS A 149 8.25 0.47 24.89
CA LYS A 149 9.04 0.92 26.05
C LYS A 149 8.75 2.37 26.44
N ILE A 150 8.69 3.27 25.46
CA ILE A 150 8.38 4.69 25.71
C ILE A 150 6.97 4.89 26.24
N ARG A 151 6.00 4.13 25.72
CA ARG A 151 4.60 4.13 26.19
C ARG A 151 4.46 3.58 27.61
N GLU A 152 5.30 2.61 27.99
CA GLU A 152 5.38 2.03 29.34
C GLU A 152 6.18 2.91 30.32
N GLY A 153 6.79 4.01 29.84
CA GLY A 153 7.53 4.96 30.68
C GLY A 153 8.97 4.56 30.95
N GLU A 154 9.48 3.51 30.31
CA GLU A 154 10.89 3.12 30.39
C GLU A 154 11.78 4.16 29.68
N GLN A 155 12.95 4.45 30.27
CA GLN A 155 13.98 5.23 29.59
C GLN A 155 14.71 4.34 28.57
N GLU A 156 15.08 4.91 27.42
CA GLU A 156 15.98 4.23 26.48
C GLU A 156 17.35 4.06 27.15
N GLU A 157 17.64 2.88 27.67
CA GLU A 157 19.00 2.45 28.02
C GLU A 157 19.63 1.75 26.79
N GLY A 158 20.73 2.33 26.26
CA GLY A 158 21.58 1.69 25.25
C GLY A 158 21.67 2.39 23.89
N GLU A 159 22.70 2.02 23.11
CA GLU A 159 23.08 2.60 21.81
C GLU A 159 21.91 2.82 20.86
N GLU A 160 21.93 4.00 20.23
CA GLU A 160 21.04 4.45 19.17
C GLU A 160 20.64 3.30 18.22
N LYS A 161 19.38 2.86 18.30
CA LYS A 161 18.91 1.72 17.50
C LYS A 161 19.12 2.04 16.02
N GLY A 162 19.80 1.14 15.29
CA GLY A 162 20.21 1.39 13.89
C GLY A 162 19.08 1.81 12.95
N TRP A 163 17.83 1.39 13.21
CA TRP A 163 16.68 1.84 12.43
C TRP A 163 16.38 3.33 12.61
N ARG A 164 16.50 3.84 13.84
CA ARG A 164 16.18 5.23 14.22
C ARG A 164 17.20 6.18 13.62
N VAL A 165 18.48 5.87 13.76
CA VAL A 165 19.59 6.61 13.13
C VAL A 165 19.38 6.70 11.61
N LYS A 166 19.00 5.59 10.98
CA LYS A 166 18.76 5.54 9.53
C LYS A 166 17.55 6.36 9.10
N ILE A 167 16.45 6.34 9.85
CA ILE A 167 15.30 7.19 9.54
C ILE A 167 15.64 8.67 9.74
N GLN A 168 16.35 9.01 10.81
CA GLN A 168 16.74 10.39 11.09
C GLN A 168 17.77 10.93 10.11
N SER A 169 18.66 10.09 9.56
CA SER A 169 19.62 10.53 8.54
C SER A 169 18.95 10.87 7.20
N ILE A 170 17.80 10.23 6.89
CA ILE A 170 17.04 10.46 5.66
C ILE A 170 15.97 11.54 5.87
N CYS A 171 15.26 11.49 7.00
CA CYS A 171 14.12 12.32 7.33
C CYS A 171 14.27 12.86 8.77
N PRO A 172 15.14 13.87 8.96
CA PRO A 172 15.47 14.40 10.27
C PRO A 172 14.29 15.16 10.87
N SER A 173 14.41 15.53 12.15
CA SER A 173 13.28 16.08 12.92
C SER A 173 12.86 17.46 12.45
N GLU A 174 13.83 18.25 11.99
CA GLU A 174 13.70 19.57 11.43
C GLU A 174 13.12 19.56 9.99
N GLY A 175 13.00 18.38 9.37
CA GLY A 175 12.55 18.23 7.99
C GLY A 175 13.70 18.31 6.97
N ILE A 176 13.35 18.15 5.71
CA ILE A 176 14.28 18.12 4.58
C ILE A 176 14.13 19.41 3.79
N LYS A 177 15.26 20.05 3.43
CA LYS A 177 15.25 21.16 2.48
C LYS A 177 15.32 20.62 1.06
N VAL A 178 14.34 21.00 0.24
CA VAL A 178 14.30 20.71 -1.19
C VAL A 178 14.32 22.01 -1.98
N LYS A 179 14.63 21.92 -3.28
CA LYS A 179 14.66 23.09 -4.17
C LYS A 179 13.33 23.25 -4.88
N HIS A 180 12.76 24.45 -4.83
CA HIS A 180 11.59 24.78 -5.64
C HIS A 180 11.97 24.70 -7.12
N ILE A 181 11.21 23.93 -7.90
CA ILE A 181 11.53 23.61 -9.30
C ILE A 181 11.67 24.83 -10.22
N LYS A 182 10.92 25.91 -9.96
CA LYS A 182 10.97 27.15 -10.79
C LYS A 182 11.94 28.22 -10.27
N THR A 183 11.95 28.47 -8.96
CA THR A 183 12.70 29.59 -8.35
C THR A 183 14.06 29.17 -7.81
N GLY A 184 14.28 27.86 -7.58
CA GLY A 184 15.50 27.35 -6.95
C GLY A 184 15.62 27.71 -5.46
N GLU A 185 14.58 28.29 -4.87
CA GLU A 185 14.54 28.62 -3.45
C GLU A 185 14.45 27.36 -2.58
N ASP A 186 14.97 27.46 -1.35
CA ASP A 186 14.84 26.40 -0.37
C ASP A 186 13.39 26.33 0.12
N VAL A 187 12.80 25.15 -0.01
CA VAL A 187 11.50 24.80 0.57
C VAL A 187 11.74 23.77 1.66
N LEU A 188 11.30 24.08 2.87
CA LEU A 188 11.33 23.13 3.98
C LEU A 188 10.16 22.16 3.86
N VAL A 189 10.45 20.86 3.88
CA VAL A 189 9.45 19.80 3.90
C VAL A 189 9.56 19.09 5.25
N SER A 190 8.56 19.26 6.11
CA SER A 190 8.54 18.61 7.42
C SER A 190 8.49 17.08 7.28
N ARG A 191 8.92 16.37 8.33
CA ARG A 191 8.81 14.90 8.38
C ARG A 191 7.38 14.41 8.18
N ARG A 192 6.39 15.14 8.71
CA ARG A 192 4.97 14.80 8.61
C ARG A 192 4.47 14.98 7.17
N LEU A 193 4.91 16.04 6.51
CA LEU A 193 4.60 16.25 5.10
C LEU A 193 5.24 15.17 4.21
N VAL A 194 6.48 14.74 4.49
CA VAL A 194 7.10 13.58 3.82
C VAL A 194 6.26 12.32 4.01
N ALA A 195 5.78 12.04 5.23
CA ALA A 195 4.93 10.90 5.50
C ALA A 195 3.60 10.97 4.73
N VAL A 196 2.97 12.14 4.66
CA VAL A 196 1.74 12.37 3.88
C VAL A 196 1.99 12.12 2.39
N PHE A 197 3.09 12.62 1.81
CA PHE A 197 3.44 12.34 0.41
C PHE A 197 3.64 10.85 0.16
N LEU A 198 4.27 10.14 1.09
CA LEU A 198 4.45 8.69 0.99
C LEU A 198 3.09 7.96 1.01
N LEU A 199 2.20 8.33 1.93
CA LEU A 199 0.84 7.80 2.01
C LEU A 199 0.03 8.06 0.74
N MET A 200 0.10 9.28 0.20
CA MET A 200 -0.57 9.65 -1.05
C MET A 200 0.00 8.88 -2.24
N THR A 201 1.33 8.71 -2.31
CA THR A 201 1.98 7.90 -3.35
C THR A 201 1.51 6.45 -3.29
N MET A 202 1.32 5.90 -2.08
CA MET A 202 0.76 4.58 -1.90
C MET A 202 -0.66 4.47 -2.47
N ALA A 203 -1.51 5.47 -2.21
CA ALA A 203 -2.88 5.51 -2.73
C ALA A 203 -2.92 5.67 -4.27
N ASP A 204 -2.12 6.57 -4.81
CA ASP A 204 -1.98 6.81 -6.25
C ASP A 204 -1.58 5.53 -7.00
N PHE A 205 -0.48 4.90 -6.59
CA PHE A 205 0.02 3.69 -7.24
C PHE A 205 -0.96 2.51 -7.14
N SER A 206 -1.71 2.43 -6.04
CA SER A 206 -2.73 1.40 -5.83
C SER A 206 -3.90 1.52 -6.82
N ASP A 207 -4.20 2.73 -7.30
CA ASP A 207 -5.29 2.97 -8.25
C ASP A 207 -4.86 2.73 -9.71
N GLN A 208 -3.64 3.10 -10.08
CA GLN A 208 -3.31 3.33 -11.50
C GLN A 208 -2.36 2.33 -12.18
N LEU A 209 -1.76 1.37 -11.47
CA LEU A 209 -0.68 0.52 -12.00
C LEU A 209 -1.16 -0.84 -12.57
N PHE A 210 -0.89 -1.04 -13.87
CA PHE A 210 -1.20 -2.24 -14.66
C PHE A 210 0.04 -2.82 -15.35
N SER A 211 -0.08 -4.03 -15.89
CA SER A 211 1.02 -4.80 -16.50
C SER A 211 1.75 -4.07 -17.63
N PHE A 212 1.08 -3.22 -18.42
CA PHE A 212 1.74 -2.46 -19.48
C PHE A 212 2.80 -1.50 -18.91
N GLN A 213 2.58 -0.98 -17.69
CA GLN A 213 3.59 -0.19 -16.97
C GLN A 213 4.73 -1.07 -16.46
N ASP A 214 4.48 -2.35 -16.17
CA ASP A 214 5.58 -3.27 -15.85
C ASP A 214 6.52 -3.43 -17.05
N VAL A 215 5.98 -3.50 -18.26
CA VAL A 215 6.79 -3.52 -19.50
C VAL A 215 7.49 -2.18 -19.71
N LEU A 216 6.76 -1.07 -19.60
CA LEU A 216 7.29 0.29 -19.81
C LEU A 216 8.51 0.56 -18.92
N PHE A 217 8.45 0.13 -17.66
CA PHE A 217 9.47 0.41 -16.65
C PHE A 217 10.44 -0.74 -16.39
N GLU A 218 10.41 -1.79 -17.22
CA GLU A 218 11.22 -3.02 -17.06
C GLU A 218 11.08 -3.66 -15.66
N ASN A 219 9.86 -3.67 -15.13
CA ASN A 219 9.52 -4.16 -13.79
C ASN A 219 9.29 -5.68 -13.72
N SER A 220 10.03 -6.47 -14.49
CA SER A 220 9.87 -7.94 -14.49
C SER A 220 10.24 -8.58 -13.14
N ASN A 221 11.06 -7.90 -12.33
CA ASN A 221 11.45 -8.31 -10.98
C ASN A 221 10.40 -7.94 -9.90
N GLY A 222 9.36 -7.17 -10.26
CA GLY A 222 8.30 -6.70 -9.38
C GLY A 222 8.72 -5.69 -8.30
N ARG A 223 9.89 -5.07 -8.44
CA ARG A 223 10.43 -4.11 -7.46
C ARG A 223 9.97 -2.67 -7.69
N LEU A 224 9.41 -2.41 -8.88
CA LEU A 224 8.99 -1.11 -9.40
C LEU A 224 10.10 -0.06 -9.27
N GLU A 225 11.28 -0.42 -9.76
CA GLU A 225 12.47 0.42 -9.63
C GLU A 225 12.58 1.47 -10.74
N PHE A 226 11.72 1.45 -11.77
CA PHE A 226 11.80 2.35 -12.92
C PHE A 226 13.18 2.30 -13.62
N SER A 227 13.65 1.08 -13.90
CA SER A 227 14.94 0.85 -14.57
C SER A 227 14.88 1.04 -16.08
N GLY A 228 13.70 0.85 -16.67
CA GLY A 228 13.47 0.91 -18.10
C GLY A 228 12.66 2.10 -18.60
N ASN A 229 12.61 2.24 -19.92
CA ASN A 229 11.78 3.21 -20.64
C ASN A 229 11.31 2.63 -21.99
N ALA A 230 10.70 1.45 -21.97
CA ALA A 230 10.32 0.67 -23.15
C ALA A 230 9.07 1.21 -23.87
N THR A 231 9.07 2.50 -24.19
CA THR A 231 7.93 3.24 -24.78
C THR A 231 7.46 2.68 -26.12
N LEU A 232 8.36 2.07 -26.89
CA LEU A 232 8.03 1.48 -28.20
C LEU A 232 7.24 0.17 -28.10
N THR A 233 7.38 -0.58 -27.01
CA THR A 233 6.79 -1.92 -26.85
C THR A 233 5.70 -1.98 -25.78
N SER A 234 5.59 -0.97 -24.93
CA SER A 234 4.58 -0.87 -23.86
C SER A 234 3.30 -0.17 -24.32
N LEU A 235 2.62 -0.77 -25.29
CA LEU A 235 1.37 -0.22 -25.82
C LEU A 235 0.25 -0.29 -24.77
N TRP A 236 -0.44 0.84 -24.60
CA TRP A 236 -1.63 0.95 -23.76
C TRP A 236 -2.87 0.36 -24.47
N PRO A 237 -3.83 -0.30 -23.79
CA PRO A 237 -3.87 -0.63 -22.36
C PRO A 237 -3.12 -1.91 -21.97
N GLY A 238 -2.41 -2.56 -22.90
CA GLY A 238 -1.82 -3.88 -22.71
C GLY A 238 -2.89 -4.99 -22.66
N ASP A 239 -2.62 -6.03 -21.88
CA ASP A 239 -3.53 -7.18 -21.68
C ASP A 239 -4.52 -6.98 -20.52
N GLY A 240 -4.47 -5.83 -19.83
CA GLY A 240 -5.28 -5.55 -18.66
C GLY A 240 -4.89 -6.34 -17.40
N LYS A 241 -3.76 -7.07 -17.44
CA LYS A 241 -3.24 -7.80 -16.28
C LYS A 241 -2.86 -6.82 -15.15
N PRO A 242 -3.11 -7.16 -13.87
CA PRO A 242 -2.69 -6.30 -12.76
C PRO A 242 -1.17 -6.03 -12.77
N GLY A 243 -0.74 -4.84 -12.36
CA GLY A 243 0.70 -4.50 -12.30
C GLY A 243 1.42 -5.09 -11.07
N LEU A 244 2.76 -5.11 -11.10
CA LEU A 244 3.61 -5.58 -10.00
C LEU A 244 4.07 -4.42 -9.11
N TRP A 245 3.13 -3.90 -8.31
CA TRP A 245 3.37 -2.73 -7.47
C TRP A 245 3.32 -3.03 -5.96
N MET A 246 2.74 -4.16 -5.56
CA MET A 246 2.44 -4.48 -4.16
C MET A 246 3.70 -4.62 -3.28
N ASN A 247 4.81 -5.18 -3.79
CA ASN A 247 6.09 -5.18 -3.03
C ASN A 247 6.54 -3.75 -2.73
N SER A 248 6.54 -2.88 -3.74
CA SER A 248 6.96 -1.49 -3.60
C SER A 248 6.06 -0.74 -2.60
N ILE A 249 4.74 -0.89 -2.70
CA ILE A 249 3.78 -0.30 -1.75
C ILE A 249 3.98 -0.85 -0.33
N SER A 250 4.27 -2.14 -0.18
CA SER A 250 4.54 -2.73 1.14
C SER A 250 5.80 -2.18 1.82
N ARG A 251 6.83 -1.86 1.02
CA ARG A 251 8.05 -1.21 1.50
C ARG A 251 7.81 0.25 1.86
N MET A 252 7.04 0.97 1.02
CA MET A 252 6.60 2.33 1.33
C MET A 252 5.76 2.38 2.62
N ALA A 253 4.83 1.43 2.79
CA ALA A 253 4.01 1.32 3.99
C ALA A 253 4.87 1.08 5.25
N ALA A 254 5.87 0.22 5.16
CA ALA A 254 6.81 -0.02 6.25
C ALA A 254 7.63 1.22 6.61
N ILE A 255 8.16 1.94 5.61
CA ILE A 255 8.88 3.21 5.82
C ILE A 255 7.96 4.26 6.45
N TYR A 256 6.73 4.37 5.96
CA TYR A 256 5.72 5.25 6.53
C TYR A 256 5.50 4.94 8.02
N THR A 257 5.30 3.67 8.37
CA THR A 257 5.17 3.23 9.77
C THR A 257 6.39 3.62 10.62
N LEU A 258 7.61 3.45 10.10
CA LEU A 258 8.82 3.86 10.82
C LEU A 258 8.86 5.38 11.08
N ILE A 259 8.45 6.19 10.10
CA ILE A 259 8.36 7.65 10.25
C ILE A 259 7.30 8.01 11.31
N VAL A 260 6.11 7.40 11.27
CA VAL A 260 5.03 7.65 12.23
C VAL A 260 5.49 7.32 13.66
N ARG A 261 6.13 6.16 13.85
CA ARG A 261 6.65 5.74 15.17
C ARG A 261 7.74 6.67 15.67
N GLU A 262 8.67 7.07 14.80
CA GLU A 262 9.70 8.05 15.16
C GLU A 262 9.11 9.40 15.56
N GLU A 263 8.09 9.86 14.86
CA GLU A 263 7.41 11.11 15.19
C GLU A 263 6.66 11.05 16.52
N GLU A 264 6.00 9.93 16.82
CA GLU A 264 5.36 9.70 18.12
C GLU A 264 6.37 9.71 19.27
N MET A 265 7.50 9.02 19.09
CA MET A 265 8.57 8.99 20.09
C MET A 265 9.22 10.37 20.27
N PHE A 266 9.54 11.07 19.17
CA PHE A 266 10.11 12.40 19.22
C PHE A 266 9.20 13.38 19.99
N ARG A 267 7.91 13.41 19.67
CA ARG A 267 6.93 14.26 20.37
C ARG A 267 6.83 13.92 21.84
N SER A 268 6.79 12.62 22.17
CA SER A 268 6.75 12.16 23.57
C SER A 268 7.97 12.63 24.37
N THR A 269 9.17 12.58 23.77
CA THR A 269 10.40 13.04 24.40
C THR A 269 10.44 14.55 24.57
N GLU A 270 10.10 15.33 23.54
CA GLU A 270 10.12 16.80 23.62
C GLU A 270 9.08 17.33 24.61
N MET A 271 7.90 16.71 24.68
CA MET A 271 6.88 17.03 25.69
C MET A 271 7.39 16.75 27.12
N LYS A 272 8.05 15.60 27.35
CA LYS A 272 8.68 15.29 28.65
C LYS A 272 9.78 16.29 29.02
N ASN A 273 10.52 16.79 28.02
CA ASN A 273 11.58 17.77 28.21
C ASN A 273 11.07 19.22 28.34
N GLY A 274 9.75 19.45 28.24
CA GLY A 274 9.15 20.79 28.33
C GLY A 274 9.57 21.74 27.21
N ARG A 275 10.06 21.20 26.08
CA ARG A 275 10.55 22.01 24.95
C ARG A 275 9.40 22.38 24.01
N VAL A 276 9.41 23.62 23.53
CA VAL A 276 8.50 24.07 22.48
C VAL A 276 8.98 23.48 21.16
N LEU A 277 8.09 22.79 20.46
CA LEU A 277 8.38 22.22 19.14
C LEU A 277 8.74 23.33 18.14
N PRO A 278 9.75 23.12 17.27
CA PRO A 278 10.09 24.08 16.23
C PRO A 278 8.89 24.42 15.33
N ALA A 279 8.78 25.69 14.92
CA ALA A 279 7.79 26.12 13.92
C ALA A 279 8.06 25.46 12.55
N GLY A 280 7.01 25.24 11.74
CA GLY A 280 7.13 24.67 10.39
C GLY A 280 7.21 23.14 10.33
N ARG A 281 6.76 22.44 11.38
CA ARG A 281 6.70 20.97 11.43
C ARG A 281 5.34 20.37 11.02
N ASP A 282 4.39 21.21 10.64
CA ASP A 282 3.02 20.83 10.26
C ASP A 282 2.35 19.94 11.34
N GLU A 283 2.45 20.34 12.61
CA GLU A 283 1.95 19.55 13.75
C GLU A 283 0.44 19.31 13.73
N ASP A 284 -0.31 20.14 12.99
CA ASP A 284 -1.73 20.00 12.69
C ASP A 284 -2.03 18.86 11.69
N LEU A 285 -1.04 18.41 10.90
CA LEU A 285 -1.17 17.22 10.06
C LEU A 285 -1.08 15.95 10.92
N GLU A 286 -2.22 15.34 11.18
CA GLU A 286 -2.29 14.03 11.83
C GLU A 286 -1.76 12.91 10.92
N LEU A 287 -0.94 12.02 11.47
CA LEU A 287 -0.46 10.83 10.77
C LEU A 287 -1.26 9.61 11.24
N VAL A 288 -1.94 8.94 10.32
CA VAL A 288 -2.76 7.75 10.58
C VAL A 288 -2.10 6.51 9.99
N ILE A 289 -2.29 5.33 10.59
CA ILE A 289 -1.84 4.06 9.99
C ILE A 289 -2.98 3.46 9.15
N PRO A 290 -2.83 3.32 7.82
CA PRO A 290 -3.82 2.68 6.98
C PRO A 290 -4.11 1.22 7.37
N PRO A 291 -5.35 0.74 7.22
CA PRO A 291 -5.75 -0.63 7.56
C PRO A 291 -5.35 -1.66 6.47
N VAL A 292 -4.30 -1.40 5.71
CA VAL A 292 -3.77 -2.30 4.67
C VAL A 292 -2.46 -2.92 5.13
N LEU A 293 -2.06 -4.06 4.53
CA LEU A 293 -0.75 -4.67 4.78
C LEU A 293 -0.47 -4.92 6.28
N GLU A 294 -1.47 -5.46 7.00
CA GLU A 294 -1.40 -5.69 8.46
C GLU A 294 -1.05 -4.41 9.24
N GLY A 295 -1.74 -3.31 8.93
CA GLY A 295 -1.44 -2.01 9.55
C GLY A 295 -0.09 -1.46 9.11
N CYS A 296 0.24 -1.61 7.83
CA CYS A 296 1.50 -1.16 7.23
C CYS A 296 2.76 -1.78 7.85
N THR A 297 2.65 -3.01 8.38
CA THR A 297 3.78 -3.76 8.96
C THR A 297 4.19 -4.96 8.12
N LYS A 298 3.36 -5.40 7.17
CA LYS A 298 3.73 -6.49 6.26
C LYS A 298 4.54 -5.97 5.08
N VAL A 299 5.75 -6.50 4.91
CA VAL A 299 6.53 -6.38 3.67
C VAL A 299 6.30 -7.64 2.82
N LEU A 300 5.74 -7.47 1.62
CA LEU A 300 5.41 -8.56 0.70
C LEU A 300 6.61 -8.87 -0.18
N ASP A 301 7.05 -10.13 -0.26
CA ASP A 301 8.15 -10.54 -1.13
C ASP A 301 7.82 -10.33 -2.62
N SER A 302 8.81 -9.89 -3.40
CA SER A 302 8.56 -9.56 -4.80
C SER A 302 8.26 -10.79 -5.67
N LYS A 303 8.82 -11.96 -5.34
CA LYS A 303 8.53 -13.22 -6.04
C LYS A 303 7.16 -13.73 -5.67
N ASP A 304 6.78 -13.66 -4.40
CA ASP A 304 5.44 -14.08 -3.96
C ASP A 304 4.34 -13.25 -4.63
N GLN A 305 4.53 -11.94 -4.81
CA GLN A 305 3.58 -11.10 -5.56
C GLN A 305 3.44 -11.54 -7.04
N ILE A 306 4.56 -11.91 -7.69
CA ILE A 306 4.59 -12.31 -9.10
C ILE A 306 3.84 -13.63 -9.25
N VAL A 307 4.17 -14.61 -8.41
CA VAL A 307 3.50 -15.91 -8.38
C VAL A 307 2.01 -15.73 -8.11
N ALA A 308 1.64 -14.91 -7.14
CA ALA A 308 0.23 -14.64 -6.85
C ALA A 308 -0.51 -14.07 -8.05
N ARG A 309 0.03 -13.01 -8.68
CA ARG A 309 -0.57 -12.37 -9.85
C ARG A 309 -0.69 -13.34 -11.02
N ASP A 310 0.34 -14.12 -11.30
CA ASP A 310 0.38 -15.00 -12.46
C ASP A 310 -0.58 -16.18 -12.30
N LEU A 311 -0.65 -16.79 -11.11
CA LEU A 311 -1.64 -17.81 -10.78
C LEU A 311 -3.07 -17.29 -10.93
N TYR A 312 -3.33 -16.08 -10.44
CA TYR A 312 -4.62 -15.41 -10.60
C TYR A 312 -4.99 -15.19 -12.06
N TRP A 313 -4.07 -14.61 -12.82
CA TRP A 313 -4.31 -14.23 -14.21
C TRP A 313 -4.59 -15.46 -15.06
N GLU A 314 -3.80 -16.51 -14.86
CA GLU A 314 -3.97 -17.80 -15.53
C GLU A 314 -5.33 -18.42 -15.18
N ALA A 315 -5.70 -18.45 -13.90
CA ALA A 315 -7.00 -18.98 -13.48
C ALA A 315 -8.18 -18.19 -14.07
N VAL A 316 -8.08 -16.86 -14.16
CA VAL A 316 -9.14 -16.02 -14.71
C VAL A 316 -9.26 -16.20 -16.22
N CYS A 317 -8.15 -16.19 -16.94
CA CYS A 317 -8.15 -16.25 -18.41
C CYS A 317 -8.50 -17.64 -18.94
N ASN A 318 -8.02 -18.71 -18.30
CA ASN A 318 -8.05 -20.05 -18.85
C ASN A 318 -8.99 -21.01 -18.08
N SER A 319 -9.86 -20.49 -17.20
CA SER A 319 -10.77 -21.30 -16.36
C SER A 319 -11.62 -22.31 -17.13
N ALA A 320 -12.05 -21.97 -18.35
CA ALA A 320 -12.87 -22.83 -19.19
C ALA A 320 -12.12 -24.09 -19.68
N GLU A 321 -10.82 -23.94 -19.96
CA GLU A 321 -9.98 -25.02 -20.49
C GLU A 321 -9.38 -25.88 -19.37
N MET A 322 -8.97 -25.26 -18.25
CA MET A 322 -8.32 -25.96 -17.15
C MET A 322 -9.27 -26.70 -16.21
N GLY A 323 -10.57 -26.38 -16.26
CA GLY A 323 -11.59 -26.91 -15.36
C GLY A 323 -11.65 -26.21 -14.00
N LEU A 324 -12.84 -26.26 -13.38
CA LEU A 324 -13.15 -25.46 -12.18
C LEU A 324 -12.33 -25.84 -10.93
N GLU A 325 -11.91 -27.10 -10.81
CA GLU A 325 -11.13 -27.56 -9.64
C GLU A 325 -9.71 -27.00 -9.67
N ARG A 326 -9.06 -27.07 -10.83
CA ARG A 326 -7.73 -26.50 -11.02
C ARG A 326 -7.73 -24.97 -10.90
N ALA A 327 -8.75 -24.31 -11.47
CA ALA A 327 -8.90 -22.86 -11.32
C ALA A 327 -9.03 -22.43 -9.84
N GLU A 328 -9.79 -23.18 -9.03
CA GLU A 328 -9.91 -22.90 -7.60
C GLU A 328 -8.59 -23.11 -6.85
N GLU A 329 -7.86 -24.20 -7.13
CA GLU A 329 -6.55 -24.44 -6.52
C GLU A 329 -5.56 -23.30 -6.82
N MET A 330 -5.54 -22.83 -8.07
CA MET A 330 -4.69 -21.72 -8.48
C MET A 330 -5.07 -20.42 -7.79
N LEU A 331 -6.37 -20.12 -7.66
CA LEU A 331 -6.86 -18.95 -6.93
C LEU A 331 -6.54 -19.03 -5.42
N LEU A 332 -6.68 -20.21 -4.81
CA LEU A 332 -6.31 -20.42 -3.41
C LEU A 332 -4.82 -20.15 -3.19
N ARG A 333 -3.95 -20.77 -4.00
CA ARG A 333 -2.50 -20.55 -3.94
C ARG A 333 -2.10 -19.11 -4.24
N SER A 334 -2.85 -18.42 -5.10
CA SER A 334 -2.68 -17.00 -5.37
C SER A 334 -2.94 -16.16 -4.11
N VAL A 335 -4.03 -16.43 -3.39
CA VAL A 335 -4.37 -15.75 -2.13
C VAL A 335 -3.36 -16.07 -1.02
N GLU A 336 -2.90 -17.32 -0.91
CA GLU A 336 -1.86 -17.71 0.07
C GLU A 336 -0.55 -16.92 -0.14
N LYS A 337 -0.22 -16.63 -1.41
CA LYS A 337 0.98 -15.89 -1.79
C LYS A 337 0.84 -14.39 -1.64
N ASN A 338 -0.36 -13.84 -1.87
CA ASN A 338 -0.64 -12.44 -1.67
C ASN A 338 -2.09 -12.24 -1.15
N PRO A 339 -2.29 -12.19 0.18
CA PRO A 339 -3.62 -12.07 0.76
C PRO A 339 -4.19 -10.64 0.70
N PHE A 340 -3.42 -9.67 0.22
CA PHE A 340 -3.76 -8.25 0.32
C PHE A 340 -4.48 -7.68 -0.91
N VAL A 341 -4.69 -8.50 -1.95
CA VAL A 341 -5.40 -8.07 -3.16
C VAL A 341 -6.84 -8.57 -3.12
N GLY A 342 -7.78 -7.65 -2.85
CA GLY A 342 -9.20 -7.98 -2.69
C GLY A 342 -9.83 -8.69 -3.90
N ARG A 343 -9.34 -8.42 -5.12
CA ARG A 343 -9.81 -9.09 -6.34
C ARG A 343 -9.52 -10.60 -6.35
N LEU A 344 -8.38 -11.03 -5.78
CA LEU A 344 -8.02 -12.44 -5.65
C LEU A 344 -9.02 -13.16 -4.75
N MET A 345 -9.24 -12.57 -3.57
CA MET A 345 -10.18 -13.05 -2.55
C MET A 345 -11.61 -13.13 -3.09
N TRP A 346 -12.05 -12.10 -3.83
CA TRP A 346 -13.39 -12.06 -4.42
C TRP A 346 -13.59 -13.14 -5.49
N CYS A 347 -12.63 -13.31 -6.41
CA CYS A 347 -12.68 -14.36 -7.43
C CYS A 347 -12.75 -15.75 -6.79
N TRP A 348 -11.92 -16.02 -5.78
CA TRP A 348 -11.96 -17.27 -5.03
C TRP A 348 -13.30 -17.48 -4.30
N GLY A 349 -13.81 -16.45 -3.62
CA GLY A 349 -15.12 -16.49 -2.93
C GLY A 349 -16.29 -16.79 -3.87
N ARG A 350 -16.26 -16.27 -5.11
CA ARG A 350 -17.26 -16.58 -6.14
C ARG A 350 -17.24 -18.06 -6.53
N PHE A 351 -16.07 -18.69 -6.61
CA PHE A 351 -15.94 -20.12 -6.87
C PHE A 351 -16.55 -20.96 -5.73
N ILE A 352 -16.23 -20.62 -4.48
CA ILE A 352 -16.79 -21.30 -3.30
C ILE A 352 -18.32 -21.21 -3.29
N TRP A 353 -18.85 -20.00 -3.50
CA TRP A 353 -20.29 -19.77 -3.55
C TRP A 353 -20.96 -20.58 -4.66
N GLY A 354 -20.37 -20.57 -5.86
CA GLY A 354 -20.87 -21.34 -7.02
C GLY A 354 -20.93 -22.84 -6.75
N LYS A 355 -19.88 -23.42 -6.16
CA LYS A 355 -19.86 -24.84 -5.74
C LYS A 355 -20.93 -25.14 -4.69
N GLY A 356 -21.09 -24.27 -3.70
CA GLY A 356 -22.14 -24.38 -2.68
C GLY A 356 -23.56 -24.36 -3.28
N ALA A 357 -23.82 -23.46 -4.22
CA ALA A 357 -25.10 -23.37 -4.92
C ALA A 357 -25.37 -24.60 -5.81
N LEU A 358 -24.34 -25.12 -6.49
CA LEU A 358 -24.45 -26.33 -7.32
C LEU A 358 -24.75 -27.57 -6.47
N LYS A 359 -24.08 -27.73 -5.33
CA LYS A 359 -24.36 -28.81 -4.36
C LYS A 359 -25.81 -28.75 -3.88
N ARG A 360 -26.32 -27.56 -3.53
CA ARG A 360 -27.73 -27.37 -3.13
C ARG A 360 -28.72 -27.71 -4.26
N ARG A 361 -28.44 -27.30 -5.51
CA ARG A 361 -29.29 -27.64 -6.67
C ARG A 361 -29.29 -29.14 -6.98
N ARG A 362 -28.14 -29.81 -6.89
CA ARG A 362 -28.03 -31.27 -7.08
C ARG A 362 -28.79 -32.05 -6.01
N ARG A 363 -28.77 -31.57 -4.76
CA ARG A 363 -29.54 -32.16 -3.65
C ARG A 363 -31.05 -32.03 -3.89
N ARG A 364 -31.53 -30.84 -4.27
CA ARG A 364 -32.95 -30.61 -4.60
C ARG A 364 -33.47 -31.44 -5.78
N ARG A 365 -32.62 -31.74 -6.78
CA ARG A 365 -32.95 -32.64 -7.91
C ARG A 365 -32.94 -34.13 -7.56
N ARG A 366 -32.39 -34.52 -6.40
CA ARG A 366 -32.41 -35.90 -5.90
C ARG A 366 -33.53 -36.14 -4.90
N GLU A 367 -34.06 -35.06 -4.30
CA GLU A 367 -35.10 -35.07 -3.28
C GLU A 367 -36.51 -34.79 -3.85
N GLY A 368 -36.63 -34.52 -5.15
CA GLY A 368 -37.90 -34.40 -5.89
C GLY A 368 -37.82 -35.22 -7.16
#